data_AF-A0AA97KN48-F1
#
_entry.id   AF-A0AA97KN48-F1
#
_cell.length_a   1.000
_cell.length_b   1.000
_cell.length_c   1.000
_cell.angle_alpha   90.00
_cell.angle_beta   90.00
_cell.angle_gamma   90.00
#
_symmetry.space_group_name_H-M   'P 1'
#
loop_
_entity.id
_entity.type
_entity.pdbx_description
1 polymer ?
#
loop_
_entity_poly.entity_id
_entity_poly.type
_entity_poly.pdbx_seq_one_letter_code
_entity_poly.pdbx_strand_id
1 'polypeptide(L)'
;MVDLYDPSKGELSQQAEDSISQHSSTEAFRDRSCSVASTATQGRRSSVTSTSSRNQRDGLYHRIFHLSELLRVEKANRDDNTSCYVELVSKADREKAPSIRHAFERINQRSCANIAHLEQRLQDCWNQLKKFEQRTAIAQESHSSAASSQQQFFTLKGSFSRPAYFGLSRIRSSKNSTQEEIHSPSPTDSEGKSPASEASTQQFLDELSQLKFEDLRGQLAELKGAHKALEDEWQKLEKSWKDDKWEMMELLQEEKKRHYSLEVQVNDVIQVNLSEITNLKHDLACTEEKMVYQSYERSRDIWEVLDSYQTRLAKLETQQQTQQMEALDLPQASVYKLYGQLMNLLLTIAAILLVCVSTISAFTLPLLRTPWRALATLSVITAVVLVWNYLRDIPELEWTTWLPST
;
A
#
# COMPACT_ATOMS: atom_id res chain seq x y z
N MET A 1 -39.62 -15.60 26.59
CA MET A 1 -40.61 -14.61 26.14
C MET A 1 -39.84 -13.71 25.19
N VAL A 2 -40.14 -13.87 23.91
CA VAL A 2 -39.40 -13.35 22.76
C VAL A 2 -40.28 -12.27 22.17
N ASP A 3 -39.75 -11.05 22.02
CA ASP A 3 -40.29 -10.01 21.14
C ASP A 3 -39.08 -9.50 20.32
N LEU A 4 -38.79 -10.07 19.15
CA LEU A 4 -39.32 -9.71 17.83
C LEU A 4 -39.31 -8.20 17.56
N TYR A 5 -38.22 -7.73 16.94
CA TYR A 5 -38.17 -6.44 16.26
C TYR A 5 -38.29 -6.71 14.75
N ASP A 6 -39.41 -6.27 14.18
CA ASP A 6 -39.80 -6.40 12.77
C ASP A 6 -39.34 -5.16 11.99
N PRO A 7 -38.51 -5.29 10.92
CA PRO A 7 -38.14 -4.18 10.07
C PRO A 7 -38.92 -4.26 8.75
N SER A 8 -40.11 -3.66 8.70
CA SER A 8 -40.78 -3.41 7.42
C SER A 8 -41.62 -2.13 7.46
N LYS A 9 -41.06 -1.06 6.89
CA LYS A 9 -41.72 -0.08 5.99
C LYS A 9 -40.93 1.23 5.96
N GLY A 10 -40.49 1.64 4.78
CA GLY A 10 -39.98 2.99 4.55
C GLY A 10 -39.13 3.19 3.29
N GLU A 11 -39.51 2.60 2.14
CA GLU A 11 -39.11 3.13 0.84
C GLU A 11 -39.77 4.50 0.63
N LEU A 12 -39.00 5.57 0.46
CA LEU A 12 -39.03 6.50 -0.69
C LEU A 12 -38.14 7.72 -0.43
N SER A 13 -37.08 7.86 -1.23
CA SER A 13 -36.71 9.10 -1.93
C SER A 13 -35.40 8.89 -2.70
N GLN A 14 -35.56 8.43 -3.95
CA GLN A 14 -34.59 8.61 -5.02
C GLN A 14 -34.94 9.93 -5.71
N GLN A 15 -34.20 11.01 -5.43
CA GLN A 15 -33.91 12.05 -6.41
C GLN A 15 -32.84 13.01 -5.90
N ALA A 16 -31.93 13.39 -6.80
CA ALA A 16 -30.86 14.39 -6.67
C ALA A 16 -29.48 13.91 -6.19
N GLU A 17 -28.84 13.04 -6.98
CA GLU A 17 -27.38 13.09 -7.16
C GLU A 17 -27.08 13.10 -8.67
N ASP A 18 -27.16 14.28 -9.27
CA ASP A 18 -26.64 14.53 -10.61
C ASP A 18 -26.16 15.99 -10.65
N SER A 19 -24.98 16.20 -10.08
CA SER A 19 -24.05 17.31 -10.34
C SER A 19 -23.00 17.31 -9.23
N ILE A 20 -21.79 16.86 -9.55
CA ILE A 20 -20.48 17.39 -9.14
C ILE A 20 -19.47 16.35 -9.62
N SER A 21 -19.13 16.47 -10.89
CA SER A 21 -18.01 15.77 -11.53
C SER A 21 -17.54 16.66 -12.66
N GLN A 22 -16.79 17.70 -12.33
CA GLN A 22 -15.79 18.37 -13.18
C GLN A 22 -15.29 19.63 -12.46
N HIS A 23 -14.20 19.49 -11.70
CA HIS A 23 -13.18 20.53 -11.64
C HIS A 23 -11.85 19.86 -11.30
N SER A 24 -11.14 19.50 -12.37
CA SER A 24 -9.74 19.16 -12.36
C SER A 24 -8.92 20.39 -12.01
N SER A 25 -8.46 20.49 -10.77
CA SER A 25 -7.46 21.48 -10.37
C SER A 25 -6.07 20.97 -10.74
N THR A 26 -5.60 21.36 -11.93
CA THR A 26 -4.17 21.43 -12.24
C THR A 26 -3.57 22.60 -11.50
N GLU A 27 -3.12 22.40 -10.26
CA GLU A 27 -2.23 23.35 -9.59
C GLU A 27 -0.80 22.80 -9.60
N ALA A 28 0.03 23.41 -10.45
CA ALA A 28 1.46 23.25 -10.45
C ALA A 28 2.02 23.87 -9.15
N PHE A 29 2.35 23.03 -8.18
CA PHE A 29 3.02 23.45 -6.96
C PHE A 29 4.48 23.83 -7.31
N ARG A 30 4.72 25.14 -7.43
CA ARG A 30 6.07 25.72 -7.53
C ARG A 30 6.70 25.70 -6.13
N ASP A 31 7.73 24.88 -5.94
CA ASP A 31 8.61 24.98 -4.78
C ASP A 31 9.33 26.34 -4.78
N ARG A 32 8.96 27.20 -3.82
CA ARG A 32 9.65 28.45 -3.52
C ARG A 32 10.59 28.20 -2.35
N SER A 33 11.79 27.70 -2.63
CA SER A 33 12.86 27.58 -1.63
C SER A 33 13.37 28.97 -1.23
N CYS A 34 13.14 29.35 0.03
CA CYS A 34 13.79 30.50 0.65
C CYS A 34 15.27 30.20 0.87
N SER A 35 16.12 30.90 0.14
CA SER A 35 17.58 30.92 0.35
C SER A 35 17.91 31.89 1.48
N VAL A 36 18.34 31.35 2.62
CA VAL A 36 19.04 32.14 3.65
C VAL A 36 20.53 31.87 3.45
N ALA A 37 21.21 32.88 2.93
CA ALA A 37 22.66 32.87 2.81
C ALA A 37 23.29 32.91 4.20
N SER A 38 24.23 32.01 4.46
CA SER A 38 25.21 32.18 5.52
C SER A 38 26.57 31.81 4.95
N THR A 39 27.46 32.79 5.06
CA THR A 39 28.84 32.78 4.62
C THR A 39 29.71 31.89 5.53
N ALA A 40 30.80 31.42 4.92
CA ALA A 40 32.07 31.05 5.53
C ALA A 40 32.39 29.55 5.74
N THR A 41 33.64 29.27 5.31
CA THR A 41 34.57 28.19 5.66
C THR A 41 34.59 26.92 4.80
N GLN A 42 35.53 27.03 3.86
CA GLN A 42 36.25 26.04 3.07
C GLN A 42 36.64 24.81 3.90
N GLY A 43 36.16 23.62 3.49
CA GLY A 43 36.47 22.32 4.12
C GLY A 43 35.47 21.18 3.84
N ARG A 44 34.37 21.41 3.12
CA ARG A 44 33.15 20.58 3.23
C ARG A 44 32.73 19.82 1.96
N ARG A 45 33.66 19.34 1.12
CA ARG A 45 33.27 18.66 -0.15
C ARG A 45 32.93 17.18 -0.01
N SER A 46 33.47 16.49 1.00
CA SER A 46 33.23 15.05 1.24
C SER A 46 32.02 14.74 2.13
N SER A 47 31.59 15.66 3.01
CA SER A 47 30.46 15.39 3.92
C SER A 47 29.09 15.61 3.28
N VAL A 48 29.01 16.50 2.29
CA VAL A 48 27.75 16.87 1.61
C VAL A 48 27.24 15.74 0.70
N THR A 49 28.14 14.97 0.09
CA THR A 49 27.80 13.82 -0.74
C THR A 49 27.24 12.66 0.09
N SER A 50 27.82 12.40 1.26
CA SER A 50 27.34 11.37 2.19
C SER A 50 25.96 11.70 2.78
N THR A 51 25.70 12.96 3.12
CA THR A 51 24.37 13.39 3.61
C THR A 51 23.32 13.34 2.49
N SER A 52 23.67 13.73 1.26
CA SER A 52 22.76 13.64 0.12
C SER A 52 22.38 12.19 -0.22
N SER A 53 23.33 11.25 -0.13
CA SER A 53 23.09 9.83 -0.38
C SER A 53 22.23 9.18 0.72
N ARG A 54 22.39 9.61 1.98
CA ARG A 54 21.51 9.19 3.09
C ARG A 54 20.07 9.65 2.86
N ASN A 55 19.87 10.94 2.61
CA ASN A 55 18.54 11.51 2.36
C ASN A 55 17.82 10.85 1.16
N GLN A 56 18.57 10.48 0.11
CA GLN A 56 18.00 9.78 -1.05
C GLN A 56 17.57 8.33 -0.73
N ARG A 57 18.33 7.62 0.12
CA ARG A 57 17.93 6.28 0.60
C ARG A 57 16.72 6.36 1.52
N ASP A 58 16.72 7.32 2.44
CA ASP A 58 15.61 7.52 3.37
C ASP A 58 14.31 7.87 2.62
N GLY A 59 14.42 8.66 1.54
CA GLY A 59 13.30 8.92 0.63
C GLY A 59 12.77 7.67 -0.09
N LEU A 60 13.65 6.73 -0.47
CA LEU A 60 13.24 5.45 -1.06
C LEU A 60 12.54 4.55 -0.04
N TYR A 61 13.05 4.46 1.19
CA TYR A 61 12.41 3.70 2.27
C TYR A 61 11.01 4.23 2.57
N HIS A 62 10.86 5.55 2.69
CA HIS A 62 9.55 6.17 2.89
C HIS A 62 8.59 5.88 1.73
N ARG A 63 9.08 5.93 0.48
CA ARG A 63 8.28 5.60 -0.71
C ARG A 63 7.83 4.14 -0.73
N ILE A 64 8.72 3.21 -0.38
CA ILE A 64 8.43 1.77 -0.30
C ILE A 64 7.37 1.52 0.77
N PHE A 65 7.51 2.12 1.95
CA PHE A 65 6.54 2.03 3.03
C PHE A 65 5.16 2.52 2.57
N HIS A 66 5.10 3.74 2.03
CA HIS A 66 3.85 4.34 1.55
C HIS A 66 3.18 3.52 0.44
N LEU A 67 3.95 3.04 -0.55
CA LEU A 67 3.40 2.19 -1.61
C LEU A 67 2.91 0.83 -1.09
N SER A 68 3.61 0.25 -0.10
CA SER A 68 3.18 -0.99 0.54
C SER A 68 1.85 -0.80 1.27
N GLU A 69 1.68 0.36 1.93
CA GLU A 69 0.46 0.68 2.65
C GLU A 69 -0.72 0.94 1.69
N LEU A 70 -0.49 1.68 0.60
CA LEU A 70 -1.50 1.83 -0.46
C LEU A 70 -1.90 0.48 -1.06
N LEU A 71 -0.95 -0.42 -1.27
CA LEU A 71 -1.22 -1.76 -1.78
C LEU A 71 -2.04 -2.59 -0.79
N ARG A 72 -1.74 -2.49 0.51
CA ARG A 72 -2.48 -3.16 1.58
C ARG A 72 -3.94 -2.69 1.62
N VAL A 73 -4.15 -1.37 1.56
CA VAL A 73 -5.49 -0.76 1.57
C VAL A 73 -6.28 -1.14 0.31
N GLU A 74 -5.66 -1.07 -0.88
CA GLU A 74 -6.35 -1.44 -2.12
C GLU A 74 -6.73 -2.94 -2.15
N LYS A 75 -5.88 -3.83 -1.61
CA LYS A 75 -6.20 -5.25 -1.46
C LYS A 75 -7.38 -5.46 -0.49
N ALA A 76 -7.38 -4.79 0.66
CA ALA A 76 -8.49 -4.85 1.62
C ALA A 76 -9.80 -4.34 0.99
N ASN A 77 -9.76 -3.20 0.30
CA ASN A 77 -10.92 -2.63 -0.39
C ASN A 77 -11.47 -3.59 -1.48
N ARG A 78 -10.60 -4.29 -2.20
CA ARG A 78 -11.02 -5.31 -3.17
C ARG A 78 -11.73 -6.49 -2.47
N ASP A 79 -11.22 -6.92 -1.33
CA ASP A 79 -11.80 -8.03 -0.57
C ASP A 79 -13.15 -7.63 0.07
N ASP A 80 -13.29 -6.38 0.53
CA ASP A 80 -14.56 -5.79 1.00
C ASP A 80 -15.58 -5.68 -0.15
N ASN A 81 -15.14 -5.20 -1.32
CA ASN A 81 -15.98 -5.15 -2.53
C ASN A 81 -16.43 -6.56 -2.95
N THR A 82 -15.58 -7.56 -2.82
CA THR A 82 -15.93 -8.97 -3.10
C THR A 82 -16.97 -9.49 -2.11
N SER A 83 -16.80 -9.18 -0.83
CA SER A 83 -17.74 -9.56 0.22
C SER A 83 -19.11 -8.90 0.02
N CYS A 84 -19.13 -7.60 -0.28
CA CYS A 84 -20.34 -6.83 -0.59
C CYS A 84 -21.04 -7.37 -1.85
N TYR A 85 -20.28 -7.73 -2.90
CA TYR A 85 -20.84 -8.36 -4.09
C TYR A 85 -21.57 -9.67 -3.78
N VAL A 86 -20.95 -10.56 -3.00
CA VAL A 86 -21.57 -11.83 -2.60
C VAL A 86 -22.86 -11.57 -1.82
N GLU A 87 -22.86 -10.61 -0.91
CA GLU A 87 -24.04 -10.23 -0.14
C GLU A 87 -25.16 -9.67 -1.03
N LEU A 88 -24.84 -8.73 -1.93
CA LEU A 88 -25.82 -8.14 -2.85
C LEU A 88 -26.42 -9.16 -3.80
N VAL A 89 -25.60 -10.07 -4.36
CA VAL A 89 -26.09 -11.14 -5.23
C VAL A 89 -26.96 -12.14 -4.45
N SER A 90 -26.65 -12.41 -3.18
CA SER A 90 -27.46 -13.31 -2.35
C SER A 90 -28.86 -12.74 -2.03
N LYS A 91 -28.99 -11.42 -1.98
CA LYS A 91 -30.24 -10.69 -1.68
C LYS A 91 -31.00 -10.25 -2.93
N ALA A 92 -30.38 -10.28 -4.11
CA ALA A 92 -30.95 -9.74 -5.33
C ALA A 92 -31.82 -10.75 -6.08
N ASP A 93 -32.89 -10.23 -6.70
CA ASP A 93 -33.71 -10.99 -7.65
C ASP A 93 -32.90 -11.43 -8.88
N ARG A 94 -33.33 -12.54 -9.48
CA ARG A 94 -32.69 -13.16 -10.65
C ARG A 94 -32.49 -12.20 -11.84
N GLU A 95 -33.36 -11.20 -11.98
CA GLU A 95 -33.31 -10.17 -13.01
C GLU A 95 -32.26 -9.08 -12.74
N LYS A 96 -31.93 -8.79 -11.47
CA LYS A 96 -30.97 -7.74 -11.07
C LYS A 96 -29.53 -8.26 -10.95
N ALA A 97 -29.36 -9.56 -10.77
CA ALA A 97 -28.05 -10.22 -10.61
C ALA A 97 -27.04 -9.95 -11.77
N PRO A 98 -27.45 -9.92 -13.07
CA PRO A 98 -26.51 -9.60 -14.16
C PRO A 98 -25.96 -8.17 -14.09
N SER A 99 -26.79 -7.21 -13.67
CA SER A 99 -26.38 -5.80 -13.51
C SER A 99 -25.36 -5.64 -12.38
N ILE A 100 -25.63 -6.28 -11.23
CA ILE A 100 -24.72 -6.31 -10.07
C ILE A 100 -23.37 -6.95 -10.46
N ARG A 101 -23.40 -8.04 -11.23
CA ARG A 101 -22.18 -8.68 -11.74
C ARG A 101 -21.38 -7.75 -12.66
N HIS A 102 -22.04 -7.06 -13.59
CA HIS A 102 -21.37 -6.10 -14.48
C HIS A 102 -20.74 -4.94 -13.71
N ALA A 103 -21.42 -4.44 -12.66
CA ALA A 103 -20.87 -3.40 -11.80
C ALA A 103 -19.62 -3.90 -11.05
N PHE A 104 -19.70 -5.07 -10.42
CA PHE A 104 -18.57 -5.70 -9.73
C PHE A 104 -17.38 -5.94 -10.66
N GLU A 105 -17.61 -6.46 -11.86
CA GLU A 105 -16.55 -6.78 -12.82
C GLU A 105 -15.77 -5.51 -13.23
N ARG A 106 -16.46 -4.37 -13.41
CA ARG A 106 -15.80 -3.08 -13.69
C ARG A 106 -14.97 -2.59 -12.51
N ILE A 107 -15.50 -2.66 -11.29
CA ILE A 107 -14.79 -2.23 -10.07
C ILE A 107 -13.57 -3.12 -9.85
N ASN A 108 -13.75 -4.44 -9.96
CA ASN A 108 -12.69 -5.42 -9.79
C ASN A 108 -11.59 -5.28 -10.86
N GLN A 109 -11.94 -5.03 -12.12
CA GLN A 109 -10.95 -4.73 -13.18
C GLN A 109 -10.10 -3.50 -12.82
N ARG A 110 -10.74 -2.44 -12.31
CA ARG A 110 -10.03 -1.22 -11.89
C ARG A 110 -9.12 -1.48 -10.69
N SER A 111 -9.58 -2.19 -9.67
CA SER A 111 -8.76 -2.55 -8.51
C SER A 111 -7.61 -3.48 -8.90
N CYS A 112 -7.82 -4.46 -9.78
CA CYS A 112 -6.75 -5.31 -10.29
C CYS A 112 -5.68 -4.52 -11.05
N ALA A 113 -6.08 -3.58 -11.91
CA ALA A 113 -5.14 -2.70 -12.61
C ALA A 113 -4.36 -1.80 -11.64
N ASN A 114 -5.02 -1.26 -10.60
CA ASN A 114 -4.37 -0.43 -9.59
C ASN A 114 -3.37 -1.24 -8.75
N ILE A 115 -3.77 -2.44 -8.30
CA ILE A 115 -2.90 -3.37 -7.57
C ILE A 115 -1.66 -3.72 -8.39
N ALA A 116 -1.82 -4.10 -9.67
CA ALA A 116 -0.69 -4.43 -10.54
C ALA A 116 0.26 -3.23 -10.71
N HIS A 117 -0.27 -2.03 -10.87
CA HIS A 117 0.53 -0.82 -10.98
C HIS A 117 1.27 -0.47 -9.67
N LEU A 118 0.62 -0.61 -8.51
CA LEU A 118 1.26 -0.43 -7.21
C LEU A 118 2.37 -1.45 -6.97
N GLU A 119 2.14 -2.72 -7.31
CA GLU A 119 3.14 -3.79 -7.22
C GLU A 119 4.35 -3.50 -8.12
N GLN A 120 4.12 -3.05 -9.35
CA GLN A 120 5.20 -2.67 -10.27
C GLN A 120 6.02 -1.50 -9.72
N ARG A 121 5.37 -0.43 -9.22
CA ARG A 121 6.07 0.72 -8.65
C ARG A 121 6.86 0.36 -7.38
N LEU A 122 6.33 -0.54 -6.58
CA LEU A 122 7.03 -1.07 -5.41
C LEU A 122 8.31 -1.79 -5.85
N GLN A 123 8.20 -2.67 -6.85
CA GLN A 123 9.32 -3.41 -7.42
C GLN A 123 10.39 -2.47 -8.00
N ASP A 124 9.97 -1.40 -8.68
CA ASP A 124 10.88 -0.38 -9.19
C ASP A 124 11.63 0.34 -8.06
N CYS A 125 10.95 0.67 -6.95
CA CYS A 125 11.60 1.29 -5.79
C CYS A 125 12.61 0.35 -5.13
N TRP A 126 12.29 -0.94 -4.98
CA TRP A 126 13.22 -1.96 -4.49
C TRP A 126 14.45 -2.11 -5.40
N ASN A 127 14.22 -2.13 -6.72
CA ASN A 127 15.31 -2.20 -7.70
C ASN A 127 16.20 -0.95 -7.65
N GLN A 128 15.62 0.23 -7.43
CA GLN A 128 16.38 1.46 -7.24
C GLN A 128 17.21 1.41 -5.95
N LEU A 129 16.62 0.98 -4.84
CA LEU A 129 17.32 0.84 -3.56
C LEU A 129 18.52 -0.10 -3.68
N LYS A 130 18.34 -1.26 -4.31
CA LYS A 130 19.42 -2.23 -4.57
C LYS A 130 20.54 -1.64 -5.44
N LYS A 131 20.21 -0.85 -6.46
CA LYS A 131 21.19 -0.15 -7.30
C LYS A 131 21.95 0.91 -6.49
N PHE A 132 21.29 1.60 -5.55
CA PHE A 132 21.96 2.54 -4.65
C PHE A 132 22.96 1.83 -3.73
N GLU A 133 22.55 0.73 -3.11
CA GLU A 133 23.44 -0.08 -2.25
C GLU A 133 24.67 -0.59 -3.01
N GLN A 134 24.47 -1.06 -4.24
CA GLN A 134 25.57 -1.52 -5.09
C GLN A 134 26.52 -0.38 -5.49
N ARG A 135 25.99 0.80 -5.81
CA ARG A 135 26.81 1.99 -6.11
C ARG A 135 27.59 2.48 -4.89
N THR A 136 27.02 2.40 -3.70
CA THR A 136 27.72 2.75 -2.45
C THR A 136 28.83 1.75 -2.12
N ALA A 137 28.61 0.45 -2.38
CA ALA A 137 29.63 -0.58 -2.19
C ALA A 137 30.85 -0.37 -3.13
N ILE A 138 30.60 -0.10 -4.41
CA ILE A 138 31.66 0.17 -5.42
C ILE A 138 32.42 1.47 -5.11
N ALA A 139 31.72 2.50 -4.60
CA ALA A 139 32.36 3.74 -4.19
C ALA A 139 33.28 3.56 -2.96
N GLN A 140 32.95 2.63 -2.06
CA GLN A 140 33.82 2.28 -0.92
C GLN A 140 35.09 1.52 -1.36
N GLU A 141 35.01 0.63 -2.35
CA GLU A 141 36.19 -0.07 -2.92
C GLU A 141 37.12 0.86 -3.73
N SER A 142 36.57 1.95 -4.29
CA SER A 142 37.34 2.92 -5.06
C SER A 142 38.26 3.80 -4.19
N HIS A 143 37.96 3.94 -2.89
CA HIS A 143 38.81 4.68 -1.94
C HIS A 143 39.88 3.82 -1.26
N SER A 144 39.80 2.49 -1.33
CA SER A 144 40.84 1.57 -0.88
C SER A 144 41.92 1.27 -1.95
N SER A 145 41.70 1.69 -3.19
CA SER A 145 42.55 1.31 -4.33
C SER A 145 43.67 2.32 -4.69
N ALA A 146 43.87 3.38 -3.89
CA ALA A 146 44.98 4.32 -4.07
C ALA A 146 46.28 3.90 -3.35
N ALA A 147 46.26 2.80 -2.60
CA ALA A 147 47.45 2.20 -2.04
C ALA A 147 47.66 0.82 -2.66
N SER A 148 48.75 0.70 -3.43
CA SER A 148 49.32 -0.53 -3.98
C SER A 148 48.86 -0.96 -5.38
N SER A 149 49.64 -0.51 -6.36
CA SER A 149 49.80 -1.20 -7.65
C SER A 149 50.74 -2.39 -7.47
N GLN A 150 50.27 -3.62 -7.69
CA GLN A 150 50.91 -4.63 -8.57
C GLN A 150 50.11 -5.95 -8.61
N GLN A 151 49.56 -6.24 -9.80
CA GLN A 151 49.42 -7.54 -10.50
C GLN A 151 48.74 -8.73 -9.77
N GLN A 152 47.84 -9.54 -10.33
CA GLN A 152 47.52 -9.89 -11.72
C GLN A 152 46.14 -10.61 -11.78
N PHE A 153 45.57 -10.70 -12.98
CA PHE A 153 44.29 -11.29 -13.40
C PHE A 153 43.96 -12.72 -12.88
N PHE A 154 42.69 -12.99 -12.54
CA PHE A 154 41.75 -13.78 -13.37
C PHE A 154 40.31 -13.72 -12.81
N THR A 155 39.39 -14.04 -13.70
CA THR A 155 37.98 -13.69 -13.76
C THR A 155 37.00 -14.63 -13.02
N LEU A 156 35.81 -14.06 -12.75
CA LEU A 156 34.46 -14.64 -12.91
C LEU A 156 33.71 -15.25 -11.69
N LYS A 157 32.54 -14.63 -11.43
CA LYS A 157 31.21 -15.17 -11.05
C LYS A 157 31.04 -16.13 -9.86
N GLY A 158 30.08 -15.76 -9.00
CA GLY A 158 29.24 -16.68 -8.20
C GLY A 158 28.69 -15.97 -6.97
N SER A 159 27.40 -15.62 -6.91
CA SER A 159 26.29 -16.47 -6.45
C SER A 159 26.36 -16.82 -4.96
N PHE A 160 25.26 -16.45 -4.28
CA PHE A 160 24.85 -16.83 -2.93
C PHE A 160 25.24 -18.26 -2.52
N SER A 161 25.84 -18.41 -1.33
CA SER A 161 25.36 -19.38 -0.34
C SER A 161 25.92 -19.13 1.06
N ARG A 162 25.07 -19.47 2.03
CA ARG A 162 25.25 -19.48 3.48
C ARG A 162 26.58 -20.10 3.95
N PRO A 163 27.09 -19.73 5.13
CA PRO A 163 28.19 -20.44 5.76
C PRO A 163 27.69 -21.77 6.32
N ALA A 164 28.11 -22.88 5.70
CA ALA A 164 27.94 -24.22 6.23
C ALA A 164 29.22 -24.64 6.95
N TYR A 165 29.07 -24.87 8.26
CA TYR A 165 29.76 -25.78 9.16
C TYR A 165 31.11 -26.39 8.74
N PHE A 166 32.07 -26.23 9.66
CA PHE A 166 33.30 -27.00 9.82
C PHE A 166 33.20 -28.45 9.33
N GLY A 167 33.91 -28.75 8.23
CA GLY A 167 34.20 -30.10 7.78
C GLY A 167 35.69 -30.38 7.96
N LEU A 168 36.03 -31.17 8.97
CA LEU A 168 37.36 -31.77 9.14
C LEU A 168 37.71 -32.61 7.90
N SER A 169 38.89 -32.36 7.32
CA SER A 169 39.44 -33.15 6.22
C SER A 169 39.68 -34.60 6.65
N ARG A 170 38.81 -35.50 6.19
CA ARG A 170 39.01 -36.95 6.24
C ARG A 170 40.15 -37.32 5.30
N ILE A 171 41.26 -37.80 5.88
CA ILE A 171 42.39 -38.42 5.17
C ILE A 171 41.86 -39.58 4.31
N ARG A 172 41.97 -39.43 2.99
CA ARG A 172 41.68 -40.50 2.01
C ARG A 172 42.98 -41.29 1.79
N SER A 173 43.03 -42.47 2.39
CA SER A 173 44.01 -43.51 2.09
C SER A 173 43.88 -43.91 0.62
N SER A 174 44.96 -43.73 -0.16
CA SER A 174 45.07 -44.21 -1.54
C SER A 174 45.41 -45.69 -1.52
N LYS A 175 44.50 -46.51 -2.05
CA LYS A 175 44.72 -47.92 -2.38
C LYS A 175 45.36 -48.03 -3.75
N ASN A 176 46.64 -48.36 -3.80
CA ASN A 176 47.29 -48.87 -5.01
C ASN A 176 48.21 -50.02 -4.56
N SER A 177 47.64 -51.23 -4.48
CA SER A 177 48.40 -52.48 -4.33
C SER A 177 48.18 -53.28 -5.60
N THR A 178 49.06 -53.11 -6.58
CA THR A 178 49.25 -54.08 -7.66
C THR A 178 50.24 -55.11 -7.14
N GLN A 179 49.71 -56.30 -6.94
CA GLN A 179 50.41 -57.51 -6.56
C GLN A 179 51.21 -57.99 -7.78
N GLU A 180 52.52 -57.79 -7.79
CA GLU A 180 53.42 -58.63 -8.59
C GLU A 180 53.98 -59.74 -7.71
N GLU A 181 53.74 -60.94 -8.18
CA GLU A 181 54.12 -62.23 -7.65
C GLU A 181 55.50 -62.57 -8.20
N ILE A 182 56.55 -62.54 -7.37
CA ILE A 182 57.84 -63.15 -7.69
C ILE A 182 58.19 -64.12 -6.56
N HIS A 183 57.95 -65.39 -6.85
CA HIS A 183 58.45 -66.53 -6.11
C HIS A 183 59.99 -66.53 -6.12
N SER A 184 60.59 -66.64 -4.93
CA SER A 184 61.97 -67.11 -4.76
C SER A 184 61.93 -68.50 -4.09
N PRO A 185 62.67 -69.50 -4.60
CA PRO A 185 62.75 -70.82 -3.98
C PRO A 185 63.81 -70.85 -2.86
N SER A 186 63.53 -71.69 -1.86
CA SER A 186 64.45 -72.10 -0.79
C SER A 186 65.46 -73.13 -1.32
N PRO A 187 66.72 -73.15 -0.84
CA PRO A 187 67.69 -74.17 -1.21
C PRO A 187 67.72 -75.31 -0.17
N THR A 188 67.77 -76.54 -0.67
CA THR A 188 68.29 -77.71 0.07
C THR A 188 69.33 -78.40 -0.81
N ASP A 189 70.56 -78.41 -0.29
CA ASP A 189 71.71 -79.30 -0.47
C ASP A 189 71.71 -80.32 -1.61
N SER A 190 72.81 -80.32 -2.39
CA SER A 190 73.56 -81.53 -2.76
C SER A 190 74.91 -81.19 -3.41
N GLU A 191 75.89 -82.03 -3.06
CA GLU A 191 77.32 -81.91 -3.25
C GLU A 191 77.79 -81.88 -4.70
N GLY A 192 78.89 -81.15 -4.96
CA GLY A 192 79.61 -81.15 -6.22
C GLY A 192 80.95 -80.41 -6.11
N LYS A 193 82.04 -81.19 -6.09
CA LYS A 193 83.41 -80.80 -5.74
C LYS A 193 84.20 -80.28 -6.95
N SER A 194 84.87 -79.11 -6.85
CA SER A 194 86.29 -78.87 -7.24
C SER A 194 86.67 -77.39 -7.30
N PRO A 195 87.98 -77.05 -7.20
CA PRO A 195 88.45 -75.79 -6.64
C PRO A 195 88.90 -74.77 -7.69
N ALA A 196 88.81 -73.47 -7.36
CA ALA A 196 89.84 -72.45 -7.58
C ALA A 196 89.24 -71.02 -7.66
N SER A 197 89.94 -70.08 -7.00
CA SER A 197 89.82 -68.60 -7.09
C SER A 197 88.81 -67.92 -6.16
N GLU A 198 89.14 -67.86 -4.86
CA GLU A 198 88.33 -67.23 -3.79
C GLU A 198 88.62 -65.73 -3.54
N ALA A 199 89.64 -65.13 -4.18
CA ALA A 199 90.09 -63.78 -3.81
C ALA A 199 89.31 -62.61 -4.46
N SER A 200 88.74 -62.80 -5.65
CA SER A 200 88.10 -61.70 -6.41
C SER A 200 86.59 -61.54 -6.12
N THR A 201 85.92 -62.62 -5.71
CA THR A 201 84.47 -62.65 -5.45
C THR A 201 84.12 -62.10 -4.07
N GLN A 202 85.02 -62.28 -3.09
CA GLN A 202 84.86 -61.73 -1.74
C GLN A 202 84.98 -60.21 -1.73
N GLN A 203 85.92 -59.62 -2.49
CA GLN A 203 86.05 -58.17 -2.60
C GLN A 203 84.81 -57.51 -3.21
N PHE A 204 84.23 -58.09 -4.25
CA PHE A 204 83.02 -57.56 -4.89
C PHE A 204 81.77 -57.69 -3.99
N LEU A 205 81.66 -58.78 -3.24
CA LEU A 205 80.59 -58.96 -2.25
C LEU A 205 80.70 -57.98 -1.08
N ASP A 206 81.92 -57.72 -0.62
CA ASP A 206 82.20 -56.78 0.47
C ASP A 206 81.91 -55.33 0.05
N GLU A 207 82.31 -54.95 -1.17
CA GLU A 207 82.02 -53.66 -1.79
C GLU A 207 80.50 -53.45 -2.01
N LEU A 208 79.79 -54.50 -2.42
CA LEU A 208 78.32 -54.49 -2.56
C LEU A 208 77.60 -54.42 -1.20
N SER A 209 78.19 -54.99 -0.15
CA SER A 209 77.67 -54.89 1.22
C SER A 209 77.87 -53.48 1.81
N GLN A 210 79.01 -52.86 1.54
CA GLN A 210 79.30 -51.48 1.94
C GLN A 210 78.37 -50.50 1.21
N LEU A 211 78.14 -50.68 -0.10
CA LEU A 211 77.22 -49.85 -0.88
C LEU A 211 75.78 -49.91 -0.34
N LYS A 212 75.29 -51.10 0.01
CA LYS A 212 73.97 -51.28 0.64
C LYS A 212 73.91 -50.65 2.03
N PHE A 213 74.99 -50.71 2.79
CA PHE A 213 75.06 -50.08 4.11
C PHE A 213 75.05 -48.55 4.01
N GLU A 214 75.74 -47.98 3.01
CA GLU A 214 75.69 -46.54 2.72
C GLU A 214 74.30 -46.10 2.24
N ASP A 215 73.64 -46.87 1.38
CA ASP A 215 72.27 -46.61 0.95
C ASP A 215 71.28 -46.62 2.13
N LEU A 216 71.34 -47.65 2.99
CA LEU A 216 70.53 -47.72 4.21
C LEU A 216 70.83 -46.57 5.18
N ARG A 217 72.08 -46.13 5.28
CA ARG A 217 72.47 -44.96 6.07
C ARG A 217 71.90 -43.67 5.48
N GLY A 218 71.87 -43.55 4.15
CA GLY A 218 71.22 -42.47 3.42
C GLY A 218 69.72 -42.43 3.71
N GLN A 219 69.03 -43.56 3.55
CA GLN A 219 67.59 -43.68 3.86
C GLN A 219 67.29 -43.35 5.32
N LEU A 220 68.12 -43.79 6.28
CA LEU A 220 67.95 -43.45 7.69
C LEU A 220 68.12 -41.94 7.94
N ALA A 221 69.05 -41.30 7.25
CA ALA A 221 69.26 -39.85 7.32
C ALA A 221 68.08 -39.08 6.70
N GLU A 222 67.55 -39.53 5.56
CA GLU A 222 66.36 -38.98 4.93
C GLU A 222 65.12 -39.14 5.81
N LEU A 223 64.90 -40.33 6.37
CA LEU A 223 63.78 -40.59 7.28
C LEU A 223 63.86 -39.72 8.54
N LYS A 224 65.06 -39.52 9.07
CA LYS A 224 65.29 -38.60 10.20
C LYS A 224 65.03 -37.14 9.81
N GLY A 225 65.39 -36.75 8.59
CA GLY A 225 65.07 -35.43 8.03
C GLY A 225 63.56 -35.23 7.88
N ALA A 226 62.86 -36.22 7.31
CA ALA A 226 61.40 -36.21 7.15
C ALA A 226 60.67 -36.18 8.49
N HIS A 227 61.14 -36.94 9.49
CA HIS A 227 60.58 -36.91 10.84
C HIS A 227 60.70 -35.52 11.48
N LYS A 228 61.85 -34.86 11.34
CA LYS A 228 62.04 -33.50 11.85
C LYS A 228 61.16 -32.49 11.11
N ALA A 229 61.06 -32.60 9.79
CA ALA A 229 60.20 -31.72 9.00
C ALA A 229 58.72 -31.87 9.41
N LEU A 230 58.26 -33.09 9.64
CA LEU A 230 56.90 -33.36 10.10
C LEU A 230 56.65 -32.81 11.51
N GLU A 231 57.62 -32.91 12.41
CA GLU A 231 57.53 -32.31 13.75
C GLU A 231 57.43 -30.77 13.67
N ASP A 232 58.24 -30.14 12.82
CA ASP A 232 58.18 -28.69 12.60
C ASP A 232 56.82 -28.25 12.02
N GLU A 233 56.25 -29.02 11.10
CA GLU A 233 54.90 -28.79 10.57
C GLU A 233 53.80 -28.98 11.62
N TRP A 234 53.93 -30.01 12.46
CA TRP A 234 53.01 -30.26 13.57
C TRP A 234 53.02 -29.10 14.57
N GLN A 235 54.20 -28.63 14.98
CA GLN A 235 54.34 -27.49 15.88
C GLN A 235 53.78 -26.21 15.27
N LYS A 236 53.99 -25.99 13.97
CA LYS A 236 53.42 -24.86 13.23
C LYS A 236 51.88 -24.92 13.22
N LEU A 237 51.32 -26.09 12.95
CA LEU A 237 49.87 -26.30 12.95
C LEU A 237 49.26 -26.13 14.35
N GLU A 238 49.94 -26.62 15.38
CA GLU A 238 49.50 -26.47 16.76
C GLU A 238 49.49 -24.99 17.18
N LYS A 239 50.52 -24.23 16.78
CA LYS A 239 50.56 -22.79 17.01
C LYS A 239 49.44 -22.08 16.25
N SER A 240 49.27 -22.34 14.95
CA SER A 240 48.23 -21.68 14.16
C SER A 240 46.83 -22.01 14.69
N TRP A 241 46.57 -23.26 15.09
CA TRP A 241 45.28 -23.63 15.67
C TRP A 241 45.00 -22.92 17.01
N LYS A 242 46.03 -22.73 17.86
CA LYS A 242 45.89 -21.97 19.11
C LYS A 242 45.59 -20.49 18.84
N ASP A 243 46.27 -19.90 17.86
CA ASP A 243 46.09 -18.52 17.44
C ASP A 243 44.67 -18.32 16.87
N ASP A 244 44.23 -19.18 15.94
CA ASP A 244 42.88 -19.15 15.35
C ASP A 244 41.79 -19.34 16.41
N LYS A 245 42.01 -20.23 17.38
CA LYS A 245 41.08 -20.45 18.50
C LYS A 245 40.96 -19.20 19.37
N TRP A 246 42.07 -18.52 19.63
CA TRP A 246 42.08 -17.28 20.39
C TRP A 246 41.30 -16.18 19.64
N GLU A 247 41.60 -15.98 18.36
CA GLU A 247 40.92 -14.99 17.51
C GLU A 247 39.41 -15.25 17.42
N MET A 248 39.01 -16.50 17.20
CA MET A 248 37.59 -16.88 17.17
C MET A 248 36.87 -16.55 18.49
N MET A 249 37.56 -16.75 19.61
CA MET A 249 37.00 -16.44 20.93
C MET A 249 36.84 -14.94 21.14
N GLU A 250 37.82 -14.15 20.70
CA GLU A 250 37.78 -12.69 20.76
C GLU A 250 36.64 -12.12 19.88
N LEU A 251 36.54 -12.57 18.63
CA LEU A 251 35.45 -12.19 17.71
C LEU A 251 34.07 -12.53 18.28
N LEU A 252 33.94 -13.69 18.93
CA LEU A 252 32.68 -14.09 19.57
C LEU A 252 32.33 -13.16 20.74
N GLN A 253 33.31 -12.75 21.55
CA GLN A 253 33.08 -11.81 22.64
C GLN A 253 32.73 -10.41 22.12
N GLU A 254 33.36 -9.96 21.04
CA GLU A 254 33.03 -8.70 20.39
C GLU A 254 31.62 -8.71 19.80
N GLU A 255 31.23 -9.78 19.10
CA GLU A 255 29.87 -9.94 18.59
C GLU A 255 28.84 -9.94 19.73
N LYS A 256 29.12 -10.62 20.84
CA LYS A 256 28.25 -10.60 22.01
C LYS A 256 28.08 -9.18 22.57
N LYS A 257 29.15 -8.39 22.66
CA LYS A 257 29.09 -6.99 23.10
C LYS A 257 28.31 -6.12 22.11
N ARG A 258 28.51 -6.32 20.81
CA ARG A 258 27.79 -5.61 19.74
C ARG A 258 26.29 -5.90 19.80
N HIS A 259 25.92 -7.16 19.98
CA HIS A 259 24.52 -7.58 20.14
C HIS A 259 23.87 -6.93 21.37
N TYR A 260 24.53 -6.98 22.53
CA TYR A 260 24.02 -6.34 23.74
C TYR A 260 23.82 -4.83 23.57
N SER A 261 24.78 -4.13 22.94
CA SER A 261 24.67 -2.70 22.65
C SER A 261 23.50 -2.39 21.70
N LEU A 262 23.29 -3.23 20.68
CA LEU A 262 22.18 -3.08 19.76
C LEU A 262 20.83 -3.33 20.44
N GLU A 263 20.76 -4.33 21.32
CA GLU A 263 19.57 -4.64 22.11
C GLU A 263 19.16 -3.45 22.99
N VAL A 264 20.12 -2.82 23.67
CA VAL A 264 19.86 -1.60 24.47
C VAL A 264 19.33 -0.47 23.58
N GLN A 265 19.98 -0.19 22.44
CA GLN A 265 19.53 0.86 21.53
C GLN A 265 18.12 0.61 20.97
N VAL A 266 17.81 -0.64 20.60
CA VAL A 266 16.47 -1.02 20.14
C VAL A 266 15.46 -0.84 21.26
N ASN A 267 15.80 -1.23 22.49
CA ASN A 267 14.92 -1.07 23.63
C ASN A 267 14.63 0.41 23.95
N ASP A 268 15.64 1.28 23.92
CA ASP A 268 15.48 2.72 24.13
C ASP A 268 14.56 3.33 23.07
N VAL A 269 14.76 2.97 21.79
CA VAL A 269 13.91 3.43 20.69
C VAL A 269 12.47 2.92 20.86
N ILE A 270 12.27 1.65 21.22
CA ILE A 270 10.93 1.10 21.48
C ILE A 270 10.26 1.84 22.64
N GLN A 271 10.98 2.13 23.72
CA GLN A 271 10.45 2.83 24.89
C GLN A 271 10.00 4.24 24.52
N VAL A 272 10.81 4.98 23.77
CA VAL A 272 10.45 6.33 23.31
C VAL A 272 9.24 6.27 22.37
N ASN A 273 9.24 5.40 21.37
CA ASN A 273 8.10 5.25 20.46
C ASN A 273 6.80 4.88 21.20
N LEU A 274 6.88 3.98 22.18
CA LEU A 274 5.72 3.62 22.99
C LEU A 274 5.19 4.83 23.76
N SER A 275 6.09 5.62 24.36
CA SER A 275 5.71 6.83 25.09
C SER A 275 5.05 7.87 24.17
N GLU A 276 5.60 8.08 22.97
CA GLU A 276 5.04 9.00 21.97
C GLU A 276 3.64 8.55 21.52
N ILE A 277 3.47 7.26 21.21
CA ILE A 277 2.17 6.68 20.83
C ILE A 277 1.16 6.88 21.96
N THR A 278 1.55 6.64 23.21
CA THR A 278 0.63 6.82 24.35
C THR A 278 0.22 8.28 24.52
N ASN A 279 1.15 9.22 24.34
CA ASN A 279 0.85 10.66 24.43
C ASN A 279 -0.08 11.10 23.29
N LEU A 280 0.23 10.70 22.05
CA LEU A 280 -0.60 11.01 20.89
C LEU A 280 -2.01 10.42 21.01
N LYS A 281 -2.15 9.20 21.54
CA LYS A 281 -3.45 8.59 21.81
C LYS A 281 -4.24 9.38 22.84
N HIS A 282 -3.57 9.86 23.89
CA HIS A 282 -4.21 10.68 24.92
C HIS A 282 -4.67 12.04 24.35
N ASP A 283 -3.81 12.71 23.59
CA ASP A 283 -4.13 13.98 22.93
C ASP A 283 -5.31 13.80 21.95
N LEU A 284 -5.30 12.73 21.16
CA LEU A 284 -6.41 12.40 20.26
C LEU A 284 -7.71 12.24 21.04
N ALA A 285 -7.73 11.43 22.10
CA ALA A 285 -8.92 11.22 22.93
C ALA A 285 -9.45 12.53 23.54
N CYS A 286 -8.55 13.39 24.03
CA CYS A 286 -8.92 14.70 24.57
C CYS A 286 -9.51 15.61 23.49
N THR A 287 -8.94 15.62 22.27
CA THR A 287 -9.49 16.41 21.17
C THR A 287 -10.81 15.86 20.64
N GLU A 288 -10.99 14.53 20.63
CA GLU A 288 -12.22 13.86 20.26
C GLU A 288 -13.34 14.23 21.24
N GLU A 289 -13.09 14.11 22.54
CA GLU A 289 -14.06 14.48 23.58
C GLU A 289 -14.49 15.95 23.45
N LYS A 290 -13.53 16.86 23.24
CA LYS A 290 -13.81 18.28 22.99
C LYS A 290 -14.66 18.49 21.74
N MET A 291 -14.35 17.79 20.65
CA MET A 291 -15.08 17.91 19.40
C MET A 291 -16.51 17.38 19.54
N VAL A 292 -16.69 16.24 20.20
CA VAL A 292 -17.99 15.64 20.49
C VAL A 292 -18.82 16.58 21.37
N TYR A 293 -18.23 17.09 22.45
CA TYR A 293 -18.90 18.05 23.33
C TYR A 293 -19.31 19.32 22.56
N GLN A 294 -18.42 19.89 21.76
CA GLN A 294 -18.74 21.08 20.96
C GLN A 294 -19.83 20.83 19.92
N SER A 295 -19.85 19.64 19.31
CA SER A 295 -20.92 19.23 18.39
C SER A 295 -22.26 19.15 19.12
N TYR A 296 -22.29 18.51 20.30
CA TYR A 296 -23.48 18.39 21.14
C TYR A 296 -24.02 19.77 21.56
N GLU A 297 -23.15 20.67 22.02
CA GLU A 297 -23.53 22.05 22.37
C GLU A 297 -24.15 22.80 21.19
N ARG A 298 -23.54 22.73 19.99
CA ARG A 298 -24.12 23.35 18.78
C ARG A 298 -25.50 22.77 18.43
N SER A 299 -25.67 21.45 18.54
CA SER A 299 -26.96 20.82 18.30
C SER A 299 -28.00 21.23 19.36
N ARG A 300 -27.59 21.35 20.62
CA ARG A 300 -28.43 21.82 21.72
C ARG A 300 -28.91 23.25 21.48
N ASP A 301 -28.02 24.17 21.11
CA ASP A 301 -28.38 25.56 20.82
C ASP A 301 -29.41 25.65 19.68
N ILE A 302 -29.24 24.87 18.61
CA ILE A 302 -30.22 24.79 17.50
C ILE A 302 -31.56 24.25 18.00
N TRP A 303 -31.52 23.22 18.85
CA TRP A 303 -32.73 22.62 19.42
C TRP A 303 -33.50 23.60 20.31
N GLU A 304 -32.80 24.38 21.14
CA GLU A 304 -33.41 25.43 21.98
C GLU A 304 -34.08 26.52 21.14
N VAL A 305 -33.44 26.93 20.04
CA VAL A 305 -34.05 27.87 19.09
C VAL A 305 -35.30 27.26 18.45
N LEU A 306 -35.27 25.99 18.05
CA LEU A 306 -36.42 25.30 17.46
C LEU A 306 -37.58 25.18 18.46
N ASP A 307 -37.30 24.82 19.71
CA ASP A 307 -38.30 24.74 20.78
C ASP A 307 -38.94 26.12 21.06
N SER A 308 -38.15 27.19 20.96
CA SER A 308 -38.66 28.56 21.06
C SER A 308 -39.66 28.89 19.94
N TYR A 309 -39.36 28.45 18.70
CA TYR A 309 -40.29 28.61 17.57
C TYR A 309 -41.54 27.77 17.74
N GLN A 310 -41.40 26.51 18.19
CA GLN A 310 -42.53 25.63 18.47
C GLN A 310 -43.45 26.22 19.55
N THR A 311 -42.88 26.71 20.66
CA THR A 311 -43.63 27.37 21.73
C THR A 311 -44.34 28.62 21.23
N ARG A 312 -43.69 29.41 20.36
CA ARG A 312 -44.29 30.62 19.78
C ARG A 312 -45.44 30.28 18.82
N LEU A 313 -45.28 29.25 17.99
CA LEU A 313 -46.34 28.74 17.11
C LEU A 313 -47.53 28.25 17.93
N ALA A 314 -47.31 27.47 19.00
CA ALA A 314 -48.38 27.00 19.88
C ALA A 314 -49.14 28.16 20.56
N LYS A 315 -48.43 29.22 20.97
CA LYS A 315 -49.06 30.44 21.52
C LYS A 315 -49.92 31.16 20.47
N LEU A 316 -49.41 31.30 19.24
CA LEU A 316 -50.17 31.91 18.15
C LEU A 316 -51.39 31.09 17.78
N GLU A 317 -51.28 29.76 17.76
CA GLU A 317 -52.39 28.85 17.51
C GLU A 317 -53.46 28.94 18.60
N THR A 318 -53.04 29.00 19.87
CA THR A 318 -53.97 29.17 21.00
C THR A 318 -54.66 30.54 20.95
N GLN A 319 -53.92 31.60 20.61
CA GLN A 319 -54.48 32.94 20.41
C GLN A 319 -55.47 32.96 19.25
N GLN A 320 -55.16 32.29 18.15
CA GLN A 320 -56.06 32.13 17.01
C GLN A 320 -57.33 31.36 17.41
N GLN A 321 -57.22 30.25 18.14
CA GLN A 321 -58.38 29.49 18.63
C GLN A 321 -59.24 30.33 19.58
N THR A 322 -58.64 31.13 20.47
CA THR A 322 -59.36 31.98 21.42
C THR A 322 -60.11 33.11 20.69
N GLN A 323 -59.45 33.80 19.75
CA GLN A 323 -60.12 34.79 18.88
C GLN A 323 -61.22 34.14 18.03
N GLN A 324 -60.99 32.92 17.54
CA GLN A 324 -61.97 32.21 16.72
C GLN A 324 -63.16 31.73 17.55
N MET A 325 -62.99 31.41 18.84
CA MET A 325 -64.06 31.03 19.76
C MET A 325 -64.87 32.26 20.22
N GLU A 326 -64.21 33.39 20.49
CA GLU A 326 -64.87 34.69 20.77
C GLU A 326 -65.58 35.25 19.52
N ALA A 327 -65.03 35.00 18.33
CA ALA A 327 -65.73 35.23 17.08
C ALA A 327 -66.81 34.17 16.81
N LEU A 328 -66.69 32.91 17.22
CA LEU A 328 -67.70 31.88 16.92
C LEU A 328 -69.07 32.24 17.52
N ASP A 329 -69.10 32.97 18.63
CA ASP A 329 -70.32 33.51 19.23
C ASP A 329 -70.96 34.65 18.40
N LEU A 330 -70.32 35.21 17.35
CA LEU A 330 -70.83 36.38 16.63
C LEU A 330 -70.88 36.36 15.07
N PRO A 331 -70.09 35.61 14.26
CA PRO A 331 -70.49 35.40 12.87
C PRO A 331 -70.15 34.01 12.28
N GLN A 332 -70.51 32.90 12.91
CA GLN A 332 -70.50 31.59 12.24
C GLN A 332 -71.37 31.60 10.95
N ALA A 333 -72.39 32.46 10.89
CA ALA A 333 -73.26 32.65 9.73
C ALA A 333 -72.55 33.27 8.49
N SER A 334 -71.43 34.00 8.66
CA SER A 334 -70.77 34.70 7.55
C SER A 334 -69.88 33.76 6.72
N VAL A 335 -69.20 32.83 7.37
CA VAL A 335 -68.26 31.90 6.71
C VAL A 335 -69.00 30.89 5.83
N TYR A 336 -70.11 30.32 6.32
CA TYR A 336 -70.93 29.41 5.50
C TYR A 336 -71.63 30.13 4.34
N LYS A 337 -71.98 31.42 4.49
CA LYS A 337 -72.56 32.25 3.42
C LYS A 337 -71.56 32.52 2.30
N LEU A 338 -70.30 32.83 2.63
CA LEU A 338 -69.21 32.98 1.66
C LEU A 338 -68.89 31.68 0.94
N TYR A 339 -68.86 30.55 1.66
CA TYR A 339 -68.65 29.23 1.07
C TYR A 339 -69.77 28.89 0.06
N GLY A 340 -71.03 29.18 0.40
CA GLY A 340 -72.16 29.03 -0.52
C GLY A 340 -72.06 29.92 -1.76
N GLN A 341 -71.59 31.16 -1.61
CA GLN A 341 -71.35 32.06 -2.73
C GLN A 341 -70.20 31.58 -3.64
N LEU A 342 -69.11 31.05 -3.06
CA LEU A 342 -68.00 30.49 -3.82
C LEU A 342 -68.41 29.25 -4.60
N MET A 343 -69.16 28.34 -3.97
CA MET A 343 -69.66 27.14 -4.64
C MET A 343 -70.63 27.49 -5.77
N ASN A 344 -71.50 28.48 -5.57
CA ASN A 344 -72.39 28.96 -6.63
C ASN A 344 -71.60 29.61 -7.77
N LEU A 345 -70.59 30.43 -7.48
CA LEU A 345 -69.72 31.01 -8.49
C LEU A 345 -69.00 29.91 -9.30
N LEU A 346 -68.43 28.92 -8.63
CA LEU A 346 -67.76 27.79 -9.27
C LEU A 346 -68.74 27.00 -10.17
N LEU A 347 -69.97 26.80 -9.71
CA LEU A 347 -71.02 26.12 -10.48
C LEU A 347 -71.42 26.93 -11.73
N THR A 348 -71.52 28.27 -11.61
CA THR A 348 -71.79 29.14 -12.77
C THR A 348 -70.64 29.12 -13.78
N ILE A 349 -69.39 29.15 -13.34
CA ILE A 349 -68.22 29.05 -14.23
C ILE A 349 -68.21 27.71 -14.96
N ALA A 350 -68.46 26.60 -14.24
CA ALA A 350 -68.55 25.27 -14.83
C ALA A 350 -69.69 25.18 -15.87
N ALA A 351 -70.86 25.76 -15.58
CA ALA A 351 -71.98 25.81 -16.51
C ALA A 351 -71.65 26.61 -17.78
N ILE A 352 -70.99 27.77 -17.63
CA ILE A 352 -70.54 28.58 -18.77
C ILE A 352 -69.54 27.80 -19.62
N LEU A 353 -68.53 27.16 -19.00
CA LEU A 353 -67.58 26.32 -19.72
C LEU A 353 -68.26 25.17 -20.47
N LEU A 354 -69.27 24.54 -19.85
CA LEU A 354 -70.02 23.45 -20.45
C LEU A 354 -70.85 23.93 -21.67
N VAL A 355 -71.47 25.12 -21.58
CA VAL A 355 -72.15 25.77 -22.71
C VAL A 355 -71.16 26.15 -23.81
N CYS A 356 -69.99 26.67 -23.47
CA CYS A 356 -68.92 26.97 -24.42
C CYS A 356 -68.46 25.71 -25.16
N VAL A 357 -68.24 24.59 -24.46
CA VAL A 357 -67.87 23.31 -25.09
C VAL A 357 -68.99 22.78 -25.97
N SER A 358 -70.26 22.90 -25.55
CA SER A 358 -71.42 22.48 -26.33
C SER A 358 -71.65 23.34 -27.58
N THR A 359 -71.37 24.65 -27.51
CA THR A 359 -71.47 25.56 -28.66
C THR A 359 -70.32 25.31 -29.64
N ILE A 360 -69.11 25.06 -29.13
CA ILE A 360 -67.95 24.67 -29.94
C ILE A 360 -68.21 23.31 -30.62
N SER A 361 -68.74 22.31 -29.91
CA SER A 361 -69.03 20.99 -30.49
C SER A 361 -70.12 21.06 -31.58
N ALA A 362 -71.17 21.87 -31.37
CA ALA A 362 -72.20 22.11 -32.38
C ALA A 362 -71.64 22.88 -33.60
N PHE A 363 -70.69 23.78 -33.39
CA PHE A 363 -70.02 24.51 -34.45
C PHE A 363 -69.01 23.66 -35.22
N THR A 364 -68.38 22.64 -34.61
CA THR A 364 -67.43 21.74 -35.28
C THR A 364 -68.08 20.81 -36.32
N LEU A 365 -69.37 20.49 -36.19
CA LEU A 365 -70.09 19.60 -37.11
C LEU A 365 -70.24 20.14 -38.56
N PRO A 366 -70.57 21.41 -38.82
CA PRO A 366 -70.55 21.99 -40.17
C PRO A 366 -69.15 22.40 -40.68
N LEU A 367 -68.11 22.32 -39.83
CA LEU A 367 -66.80 22.94 -40.07
C LEU A 367 -65.71 22.01 -40.60
N LEU A 368 -65.89 20.68 -40.48
CA LEU A 368 -64.94 19.67 -40.99
C LEU A 368 -64.95 19.50 -42.53
N ARG A 369 -65.62 20.39 -43.27
CA ARG A 369 -65.77 20.28 -44.73
C ARG A 369 -64.98 21.31 -45.56
N THR A 370 -64.24 22.25 -44.98
CA THR A 370 -63.38 23.17 -45.77
C THR A 370 -62.02 23.47 -45.10
N PRO A 371 -60.88 23.33 -45.82
CA PRO A 371 -59.52 23.42 -45.25
C PRO A 371 -59.11 24.84 -44.83
N TRP A 372 -59.79 25.88 -45.31
CA TRP A 372 -59.50 27.28 -44.97
C TRP A 372 -59.73 27.60 -43.48
N ARG A 373 -60.57 26.81 -42.81
CA ARG A 373 -60.93 27.03 -41.39
C ARG A 373 -60.03 26.28 -40.40
N ALA A 374 -59.35 25.21 -40.83
CA ALA A 374 -58.27 24.59 -40.05
C ALA A 374 -57.05 25.53 -39.92
N LEU A 375 -56.79 26.34 -40.94
CA LEU A 375 -55.76 27.39 -40.89
C LEU A 375 -56.15 28.53 -39.93
N ALA A 376 -57.45 28.86 -39.82
CA ALA A 376 -57.92 29.88 -38.88
C ALA A 376 -57.90 29.40 -37.42
N THR A 377 -58.22 28.14 -37.13
CA THR A 377 -58.06 27.60 -35.76
C THR A 377 -56.58 27.47 -35.40
N LEU A 378 -55.73 27.08 -36.34
CA LEU A 378 -54.28 27.06 -36.14
C LEU A 378 -53.70 28.47 -35.94
N SER A 379 -54.21 29.49 -36.63
CA SER A 379 -53.78 30.89 -36.40
C SER A 379 -54.22 31.43 -35.04
N VAL A 380 -55.41 31.08 -34.55
CA VAL A 380 -55.87 31.43 -33.19
C VAL A 380 -55.05 30.70 -32.14
N ILE A 381 -54.76 29.42 -32.32
CA ILE A 381 -53.88 28.66 -31.39
C ILE A 381 -52.47 29.26 -31.40
N THR A 382 -51.94 29.62 -32.57
CA THR A 382 -50.64 30.28 -32.69
C THR A 382 -50.65 31.66 -32.02
N ALA A 383 -51.73 32.43 -32.16
CA ALA A 383 -51.88 33.72 -31.48
C ALA A 383 -51.98 33.57 -29.95
N VAL A 384 -52.69 32.54 -29.45
CA VAL A 384 -52.76 32.24 -28.02
C VAL A 384 -51.39 31.80 -27.48
N VAL A 385 -50.64 31.00 -28.23
CA VAL A 385 -49.27 30.61 -27.85
C VAL A 385 -48.33 31.82 -27.87
N LEU A 386 -48.46 32.72 -28.87
CA LEU A 386 -47.68 33.97 -28.92
C LEU A 386 -48.02 34.92 -27.78
N VAL A 387 -49.31 35.05 -27.40
CA VAL A 387 -49.72 35.86 -26.24
C VAL A 387 -49.22 35.23 -24.94
N TRP A 388 -49.25 33.90 -24.82
CA TRP A 388 -48.70 33.20 -23.66
C TRP A 388 -47.19 33.37 -23.54
N ASN A 389 -46.48 33.32 -24.67
CA ASN A 389 -45.04 33.55 -24.71
C ASN A 389 -44.72 35.03 -24.42
N TYR A 390 -45.47 35.96 -25.01
CA TYR A 390 -45.37 37.39 -24.73
C TYR A 390 -45.62 37.71 -23.26
N LEU A 391 -46.60 37.07 -22.62
CA LEU A 391 -46.90 37.25 -21.19
C LEU A 391 -45.83 36.62 -20.28
N ARG A 392 -45.16 35.56 -20.75
CA ARG A 392 -44.01 34.94 -20.08
C ARG A 392 -42.72 35.76 -20.27
N ASP A 393 -42.63 36.47 -21.40
CA ASP A 393 -41.55 37.38 -21.77
C ASP A 393 -41.74 38.79 -21.20
N ILE A 394 -42.83 39.10 -20.47
CA ILE A 394 -42.92 40.30 -19.63
C ILE A 394 -41.95 40.11 -18.45
N PRO A 395 -40.75 40.73 -18.47
CA PRO A 395 -39.76 40.54 -17.43
C PRO A 395 -39.96 41.61 -16.38
N GLU A 396 -40.25 41.22 -15.12
CA GLU A 396 -39.90 41.93 -13.87
C GLU A 396 -40.15 43.46 -13.71
N LEU A 397 -40.79 44.18 -14.65
CA LEU A 397 -40.79 45.65 -14.67
C LEU A 397 -42.01 46.30 -14.00
N GLU A 398 -43.03 45.54 -13.59
CA GLU A 398 -44.21 46.09 -12.88
C GLU A 398 -44.30 45.74 -11.38
N TRP A 399 -43.40 44.92 -10.84
CA TRP A 399 -43.44 44.57 -9.40
C TRP A 399 -42.84 45.65 -8.48
N THR A 400 -42.24 46.73 -9.01
CA THR A 400 -41.57 47.77 -8.20
C THR A 400 -42.41 49.03 -7.94
N THR A 401 -43.68 49.11 -8.38
CA THR A 401 -44.52 50.31 -8.18
C THR A 401 -45.53 50.22 -7.04
N TRP A 402 -45.57 49.11 -6.28
CA TRP A 402 -46.58 48.90 -5.22
C TRP A 402 -46.04 48.67 -3.81
N LEU A 403 -44.85 49.19 -3.47
CA LEU A 403 -44.41 49.33 -2.08
C LEU A 403 -44.47 50.81 -1.66
N PRO A 404 -45.42 51.24 -0.83
CA PRO A 404 -45.35 52.55 -0.20
C PRO A 404 -44.22 52.54 0.84
N SER A 405 -43.29 53.48 0.69
CA SER A 405 -42.25 53.78 1.66
C SER A 405 -42.86 54.40 2.91
N THR A 406 -42.93 53.65 4.01
CA THR A 406 -42.85 54.14 5.39
C THR A 406 -42.38 53.03 6.31
#